data_AF-A0A8D0ZPD0-F1
#
_entry.id   AF-A0A8D0ZPD0-F1
#
_cell.length_a   1.000
_cell.length_b   1.000
_cell.length_c   1.000
_cell.angle_alpha   90.00
_cell.angle_beta   90.00
_cell.angle_gamma   90.00
#
_symmetry.space_group_name_H-M   'P 1'
#
loop_
_entity.id
_entity.type
_entity.pdbx_description
1 polymer ?
#
loop_
_entity_poly.entity_id
_entity_poly.type
_entity_poly.pdbx_seq_one_letter_code
_entity_poly.pdbx_strand_id
1 'polypeptide(L)' 'SFYNWDSHVAVWNSTPNYQVIADNPEGLLFKYKRDRKILNVDPKAQPGDNSNRTPIRTDLYIQTVIFDHVSRRKT' A
#
# COMPACT_ATOMS: atom_id res chain seq x y z
N SER A 1 8.72 3.86 -7.31
CA SER A 1 7.48 4.63 -7.13
C SER A 1 7.66 5.58 -5.97
N PHE A 2 6.97 6.71 -5.98
CA PHE A 2 7.09 7.80 -5.01
C PHE A 2 5.73 8.47 -4.81
N TYR A 3 5.45 8.91 -3.58
CA TYR A 3 4.28 9.71 -3.22
C TYR A 3 4.73 10.84 -2.31
N ASN A 4 4.36 12.08 -2.65
CA ASN A 4 4.55 13.24 -1.80
C ASN A 4 3.24 13.52 -1.04
N TRP A 5 3.28 13.40 0.28
CA TRP A 5 2.10 13.62 1.15
C TRP A 5 1.66 15.07 1.23
N ASP A 6 2.55 16.03 1.02
CA ASP A 6 2.24 17.46 1.10
C ASP A 6 1.55 17.98 -0.16
N SER A 7 2.00 17.52 -1.34
CA SER A 7 1.46 17.95 -2.63
C SER A 7 0.48 16.96 -3.26
N HIS A 8 0.29 15.79 -2.66
CA HIS A 8 -0.47 14.66 -3.20
C HIS A 8 -0.03 14.19 -4.60
N VAL A 9 1.21 14.50 -4.99
CA VAL A 9 1.78 14.06 -6.27
C VAL A 9 2.34 12.65 -6.14
N ALA A 10 1.88 11.77 -7.04
CA ALA A 10 2.26 10.37 -7.09
C ALA A 10 2.93 10.04 -8.42
N VAL A 11 4.05 9.30 -8.38
CA VAL A 11 4.72 8.74 -9.57
C VAL A 11 4.92 7.25 -9.34
N TRP A 12 4.35 6.42 -10.19
CA TRP A 12 4.45 4.97 -10.05
C TRP A 12 4.57 4.27 -11.40
N ASN A 13 5.20 3.10 -11.38
CA ASN A 13 5.23 2.21 -12.53
C ASN A 13 4.00 1.30 -12.48
N SER A 14 3.43 1.01 -13.65
CA SER A 14 2.37 0.01 -13.76
C SER A 14 2.92 -1.36 -13.38
N THR A 15 2.17 -2.13 -12.60
CA THR A 15 2.52 -3.50 -12.22
C THR A 15 1.37 -4.46 -12.54
N PRO A 16 1.63 -5.77 -12.73
CA PRO A 16 0.56 -6.76 -12.93
C PRO A 16 -0.33 -6.96 -11.70
N ASN A 17 0.19 -6.68 -10.50
CA ASN A 17 -0.43 -7.06 -9.24
C ASN A 17 -1.22 -5.93 -8.59
N TYR A 18 -0.71 -4.70 -8.61
CA TYR A 18 -1.30 -3.60 -7.88
C TYR A 18 -1.72 -2.45 -8.80
N GLN A 19 -2.90 -1.91 -8.50
CA GLN A 19 -3.33 -0.59 -8.94
C GLN A 19 -3.08 0.38 -7.78
N VAL A 20 -2.46 1.52 -8.09
CA VAL A 20 -2.29 2.63 -7.14
C VAL A 20 -3.50 3.53 -7.26
N ILE A 21 -4.09 3.92 -6.12
CA ILE A 21 -5.21 4.87 -6.01
C ILE A 21 -4.67 6.06 -5.19
N ALA A 22 -4.33 7.14 -5.88
CA ALA A 22 -3.62 8.29 -5.31
C ALA A 22 -4.48 9.56 -5.18
N ASP A 23 -5.68 9.55 -5.74
CA ASP A 23 -6.70 10.59 -5.74
C ASP A 23 -7.71 10.46 -4.59
N ASN A 24 -7.51 9.49 -3.69
CA ASN A 24 -8.37 9.27 -2.54
C ASN A 24 -8.13 10.34 -1.44
N PRO A 25 -9.17 11.03 -0.95
CA PRO A 25 -9.03 12.06 0.10
C PRO A 25 -8.40 11.56 1.40
N GLU A 26 -8.56 10.27 1.72
CA GLU A 26 -7.96 9.65 2.92
C GLU A 26 -6.49 9.26 2.72
N GLY A 27 -5.92 9.53 1.55
CA GLY A 27 -4.53 9.25 1.22
C GLY A 27 -4.32 8.08 0.27
N LEU A 28 -3.06 7.66 0.15
CA LEU A 28 -2.64 6.63 -0.78
C LEU A 28 -3.22 5.25 -0.44
N LEU A 29 -3.82 4.59 -1.43
CA LEU A 29 -4.27 3.20 -1.33
C LEU A 29 -3.68 2.35 -2.45
N PHE A 30 -3.53 1.06 -2.18
CA PHE A 30 -3.18 0.05 -3.18
C PHE A 30 -4.31 -0.94 -3.30
N LYS A 31 -4.65 -1.34 -4.53
CA LYS A 31 -5.65 -2.38 -4.78
C LYS A 31 -5.00 -3.56 -5.45
N TYR A 32 -5.06 -4.73 -4.82
CA TYR A 32 -4.61 -5.96 -5.47
C TYR A 32 -5.58 -6.31 -6.59
N LYS A 33 -5.07 -6.40 -7.83
CA LYS A 33 -5.90 -6.46 -9.04
C LYS A 33 -6.73 -7.74 -9.13
N ARG A 34 -6.19 -8.86 -8.64
CA ARG A 34 -6.82 -10.18 -8.80
C ARG A 34 -8.09 -10.34 -7.97
N ASP A 35 -8.04 -10.01 -6.68
CA ASP A 35 -9.18 -10.17 -5.77
C ASP A 35 -9.83 -8.84 -5.35
N ARG A 36 -9.32 -7.73 -5.88
CA ARG A 36 -9.81 -6.36 -5.68
C ARG A 36 -9.72 -5.87 -4.24
N LYS A 37 -8.98 -6.55 -3.35
CA LYS A 37 -8.81 -6.13 -1.97
C LYS A 37 -7.92 -4.88 -1.88
N ILE A 38 -8.28 -4.01 -0.95
CA ILE A 38 -7.58 -2.76 -0.66
C ILE A 38 -6.53 -3.01 0.39
N LEU A 39 -5.36 -2.45 0.16
CA LEU A 39 -4.26 -2.33 1.09
C LEU A 39 -4.10 -0.86 1.44
N ASN A 40 -4.33 -0.54 2.72
CA ASN A 40 -4.26 0.83 3.23
C ASN A 40 -2.91 1.05 3.93
N VAL A 41 -2.18 2.08 3.51
CA VAL A 41 -0.85 2.41 4.05
C VAL A 41 -0.87 3.44 5.16
N ASP A 42 -2.04 4.00 5.51
CA ASP A 42 -2.16 4.88 6.68
C ASP A 42 -1.78 4.11 7.96
N PRO A 43 -0.78 4.58 8.73
CA PRO A 43 -0.37 3.95 9.99
C PRO A 43 -1.50 3.88 11.03
N LYS A 44 -2.52 4.75 10.96
CA LYS A 44 -3.66 4.80 11.88
C LYS A 44 -4.80 3.88 11.46
N ALA A 45 -4.82 3.42 10.21
CA ALA A 45 -5.83 2.50 9.70
C ALA A 45 -5.35 1.03 9.78
N GLN A 46 -6.31 0.11 9.65
CA GLN A 46 -6.00 -1.30 9.43
C GLN A 46 -5.44 -1.50 8.01
N PRO A 47 -4.47 -2.42 7.80
CA PRO A 47 -3.84 -2.61 6.49
C PRO A 47 -4.79 -3.17 5.43
N GLY A 48 -5.92 -3.75 5.84
CA GLY A 48 -6.93 -4.33 4.95
C GLY A 48 -7.00 -5.85 5.02
N ASP A 49 -8.00 -6.43 4.38
CA ASP A 49 -8.24 -7.88 4.39
C ASP A 49 -7.04 -8.66 3.83
N ASN A 50 -6.73 -9.80 4.46
CA ASN A 50 -5.60 -10.68 4.10
C ASN A 50 -4.26 -9.95 4.00
N SER A 51 -4.12 -8.81 4.68
CA SER A 51 -2.94 -7.98 4.62
C SER A 51 -2.36 -7.80 6.02
N ASN A 52 -1.03 -7.87 6.13
CA ASN A 52 -0.30 -7.59 7.35
C ASN A 52 0.59 -6.37 7.16
N ARG A 53 0.83 -5.65 8.25
CA ARG A 53 1.72 -4.49 8.32
C ARG A 53 2.82 -4.75 9.34
N THR A 54 4.07 -4.83 8.88
CA THR A 54 5.23 -5.15 9.70
C THR A 54 6.18 -3.96 9.72
N PRO A 55 6.27 -3.19 10.82
CA PRO A 55 7.26 -2.12 10.94
C PRO A 55 8.68 -2.72 11.07
N ILE A 56 9.64 -2.11 10.38
CA ILE A 56 11.06 -2.46 10.45
C ILE A 56 11.83 -1.30 11.04
N ARG A 57 12.71 -1.61 12.01
CA ARG A 57 13.62 -0.63 12.61
C ARG A 57 14.88 -0.53 11.76
N THR A 58 15.31 0.69 11.51
CA THR A 58 16.53 1.01 10.78
C THR A 58 16.95 2.43 11.14
N ASP A 59 18.25 2.71 11.06
CA ASP A 59 18.80 4.04 11.30
C ASP A 59 18.83 4.91 10.02
N LEU A 60 18.50 4.31 8.86
CA LEU A 60 18.54 5.00 7.56
C LEU A 60 17.27 5.82 7.26
N TYR A 61 16.14 5.46 7.87
CA TYR A 61 14.84 6.06 7.58
C TYR A 61 14.07 6.28 8.87
N ILE A 62 13.31 7.38 8.93
CA ILE A 62 12.40 7.68 10.05
C ILE A 62 11.39 6.54 10.26
N GLN A 63 10.90 5.95 9.17
CA GLN A 63 9.97 4.84 9.22
C GLN A 63 10.17 3.91 8.02
N THR A 64 10.17 2.60 8.28
CA THR A 64 10.12 1.56 7.24
C THR A 64 9.04 0.55 7.62
N VAL A 65 8.18 0.20 6.66
CA VAL A 65 7.06 -0.72 6.88
C VAL A 65 6.94 -1.65 5.68
N ILE A 66 6.84 -2.95 5.95
CA ILE A 66 6.51 -3.97 4.95
C ILE A 66 5.02 -4.28 5.03
N PHE A 67 4.39 -4.35 3.87
CA PHE A 67 3.01 -4.76 3.70
C PHE A 67 2.95 -6.05 2.89
N ASP A 68 2.41 -7.11 3.51
CA ASP A 68 2.29 -8.43 2.89
C ASP A 68 0.81 -8.74 2.65
N HIS A 69 0.44 -9.10 1.42
CA HIS A 69 -0.93 -9.48 1.06
C HIS A 69 -0.99 -10.95 0.63
N VAL A 70 -1.83 -11.73 1.30
CA VAL A 70 -2.03 -13.15 0.98
C VAL A 70 -3.10 -13.28 -0.10
N SER A 71 -2.66 -13.47 -1.34
CA SER A 71 -3.58 -13.74 -2.45
C SER A 71 -4.28 -15.09 -2.24
N ARG A 72 -5.60 -15.14 -2.39
CA ARG A 72 -6.31 -16.42 -2.48
C ARG A 72 -5.81 -17.20 -3.69
N ARG A 73 -5.41 -18.46 -3.51
CA ARG A 73 -5.22 -19.38 -4.65
C ARG A 73 -6.58 -19.64 -5.30
N LYS A 74 -6.62 -19.72 -6.63
CA LYS A 74 -7.75 -20.37 -7.30
C LYS A 74 -7.75 -21.83 -6.83
N THR A 75 -8.80 -22.23 -6.12
CA THR A 75 -9.28 -23.61 -6.12
C THR A 75 -9.83 -23.94 -7.50
#